data_AF-A0A529L4H2-F1
#
_entry.id   AF-A0A529L4H2-F1
#
_cell.length_a   1.000
_cell.length_b   1.000
_cell.length_c   1.000
_cell.angle_alpha   90.00
_cell.angle_beta   90.00
_cell.angle_gamma   90.00
#
_symmetry.space_group_name_H-M   'P 1'
#
loop_
_entity.id
_entity.type
_entity.pdbx_description
1 polymer ?
#
loop_
_entity_poly.entity_id
_entity_poly.type
_entity_poly.pdbx_seq_one_letter_code
_entity_poly.pdbx_strand_id
1 'polypeptide(L)' 'MRKALHVDLVGADHFIIANADTVMEQESAELMKAVFPNVQFKREIKGRETLLSIDKARHVLGYEPEFNFGRI' A
#
# COMPACT_ATOMS: atom_id res chain seq x y z
N MET A 1 -2.18 -18.43 3.43
CA MET A 1 -3.58 -18.50 3.90
C MET A 1 -4.50 -17.86 2.84
N ARG A 2 -5.66 -18.44 2.47
CA ARG A 2 -6.53 -17.96 1.37
C ARG A 2 -7.57 -16.94 1.86
N LYS A 3 -7.13 -15.74 2.24
CA LYS A 3 -7.96 -14.71 2.92
C LYS A 3 -9.23 -14.34 2.15
N ALA A 4 -9.13 -14.09 0.84
CA ALA A 4 -10.29 -13.71 0.01
C ALA A 4 -11.36 -14.82 -0.15
N LEU A 5 -11.00 -16.09 0.06
CA LEU A 5 -11.96 -17.19 -0.02
C LEU A 5 -12.68 -17.44 1.31
N HIS A 6 -12.15 -16.94 2.43
CA HIS A 6 -12.65 -17.21 3.77
C HIS A 6 -13.19 -15.96 4.47
N VAL A 7 -13.09 -14.78 3.84
CA VAL A 7 -13.70 -13.56 4.35
C VAL A 7 -15.21 -13.65 4.20
N ASP A 8 -15.94 -13.20 5.23
CA ASP A 8 -17.39 -13.10 5.20
C ASP A 8 -17.81 -11.81 4.46
N LEU A 9 -17.69 -11.85 3.14
CA LEU A 9 -18.04 -10.77 2.22
C LEU A 9 -18.91 -11.35 1.09
N VAL A 10 -20.01 -10.68 0.78
CA VAL A 10 -20.88 -11.05 -0.35
C VAL A 10 -20.52 -10.22 -1.58
N GLY A 11 -20.33 -10.89 -2.72
CA GLY A 11 -20.08 -10.24 -4.01
C GLY A 11 -18.60 -10.25 -4.43
N ALA A 12 -18.26 -9.37 -5.38
CA ALA A 12 -16.92 -9.20 -5.89
C ALA A 12 -16.45 -7.76 -5.64
N ASP A 13 -15.21 -7.62 -5.19
CA ASP A 13 -14.63 -6.32 -4.89
C ASP A 13 -13.14 -6.28 -5.26
N HIS A 14 -12.62 -5.08 -5.47
CA HIS A 14 -11.24 -4.84 -5.87
C HIS A 14 -10.36 -4.48 -4.67
N PHE A 15 -9.20 -5.14 -4.59
CA PHE A 15 -8.20 -4.93 -3.55
C PHE A 15 -6.82 -4.79 -4.18
N ILE A 16 -6.01 -3.87 -3.63
CA ILE A 16 -4.58 -3.83 -3.90
C ILE A 16 -3.89 -4.74 -2.88
N ILE A 17 -3.14 -5.73 -3.38
CA ILE A 17 -2.29 -6.61 -2.59
C ILE A 17 -0.86 -6.30 -2.94
N ALA A 18 -0.19 -5.55 -2.08
CA ALA A 18 1.17 -5.05 -2.27
C ALA A 18 1.87 -4.90 -0.91
N ASN A 19 3.19 -4.73 -0.92
CA ASN A 19 3.96 -4.42 0.29
C ASN A 19 3.60 -3.03 0.86
N ALA A 20 3.79 -2.83 2.16
CA ALA A 20 3.58 -1.54 2.82
C ALA A 20 4.64 -0.49 2.46
N ASP A 21 5.81 -0.94 2.02
CA ASP A 21 6.93 -0.08 1.59
C ASP A 21 7.25 -0.25 0.10
N THR A 22 7.73 0.83 -0.52
CA THR A 22 8.30 0.83 -1.87
C THR A 22 9.74 0.32 -1.90
N VAL A 23 10.18 -0.16 -3.06
CA VAL A 23 11.58 -0.57 -3.30
C VAL A 23 12.51 0.62 -3.60
N MET A 24 11.97 1.81 -3.83
CA MET A 24 12.74 3.03 -4.14
C MET A 24 13.57 3.47 -2.95
N GLU A 25 14.86 3.77 -3.16
CA GLU A 25 15.79 4.21 -2.09
C GLU A 25 15.39 5.52 -1.42
N GLN A 26 14.77 6.42 -2.19
CA GLN A 26 14.36 7.75 -1.75
C GLN A 26 13.00 7.71 -1.02
N GLU A 27 12.84 8.63 -0.07
CA GLU A 27 11.59 8.92 0.62
C GLU A 27 10.44 9.19 -0.37
N SER A 28 9.29 8.55 -0.13
CA SER A 28 8.22 8.52 -1.13
C SER A 28 7.57 9.90 -1.36
N ALA A 29 7.50 10.72 -0.30
CA ALA A 29 7.00 12.09 -0.40
C ALA A 29 7.92 12.99 -1.25
N GLU A 30 9.24 12.82 -1.13
CA GLU A 30 10.22 13.59 -1.90
C GLU A 30 10.23 13.18 -3.37
N LEU A 31 10.21 11.87 -3.63
CA LEU A 31 10.16 11.33 -4.98
C LEU A 31 8.90 11.82 -5.73
N MET A 32 7.75 11.83 -5.07
CA MET A 32 6.51 12.36 -5.63
C MET A 32 6.58 13.85 -5.94
N LYS A 33 7.20 14.67 -5.07
CA LYS A 33 7.39 16.10 -5.36
C LYS A 33 8.31 16.32 -6.57
N ALA A 34 9.32 15.46 -6.74
CA ALA A 34 10.23 15.56 -7.88
C ALA A 34 9.56 15.20 -9.22
N VAL A 35 8.73 14.16 -9.24
CA VAL A 35 8.12 13.65 -10.48
C VAL A 35 6.74 14.26 -10.76
N PHE A 36 5.97 14.56 -9.72
CA PHE A 36 4.59 15.05 -9.79
C PHE A 36 4.38 16.25 -8.84
N PRO A 37 5.08 17.38 -9.06
CA PRO A 37 5.15 18.50 -8.11
C PRO A 37 3.80 19.15 -7.77
N ASN A 38 2.82 19.04 -8.66
CA ASN A 38 1.51 19.69 -8.50
C ASN A 38 0.45 18.80 -7.84
N VAL A 39 0.79 17.54 -7.54
CA VAL A 39 -0.16 16.59 -6.93
C VAL A 39 -0.20 16.80 -5.42
N GLN A 40 -1.39 17.12 -4.91
CA GLN A 40 -1.61 17.30 -3.48
C GLN A 40 -1.76 15.96 -2.76
N PHE A 41 -1.13 15.84 -1.60
CA PHE A 41 -1.32 14.70 -0.72
C PHE A 41 -2.60 14.84 0.11
N LYS A 42 -3.39 13.76 0.20
CA LYS A 42 -4.59 13.71 1.04
C LYS A 42 -4.28 13.40 2.51
N ARG A 43 -3.07 12.92 2.79
CA ARG A 43 -2.52 12.65 4.12
C ARG A 43 -1.01 12.73 4.06
N GLU A 44 -0.37 12.84 5.20
CA GLU A 44 1.09 12.69 5.29
C GLU A 44 1.53 11.30 4.79
N ILE A 45 2.60 11.26 4.01
CA ILE A 45 3.31 10.05 3.60
C ILE A 45 4.63 10.03 4.35
N LYS A 46 4.92 8.92 5.04
CA LYS A 46 6.12 8.79 5.89
C LYS A 46 7.07 7.76 5.31
N GLY A 47 8.37 8.03 5.38
CA GLY A 47 9.35 7.03 4.99
C GLY A 47 9.25 6.69 3.49
N ARG A 48 9.44 5.39 3.26
CA ARG A 48 9.28 4.73 1.97
C ARG A 48 7.93 4.03 1.85
N GLU A 49 6.89 4.57 2.50
CA GLU A 49 5.54 4.00 2.41
C GLU A 49 5.07 3.91 0.95
N THR A 50 4.42 2.79 0.60
CA THR A 50 3.80 2.60 -0.72
C THR A 50 2.75 3.67 -1.00
N LEU A 51 2.69 4.13 -2.25
CA LEU A 51 1.64 5.04 -2.73
C LEU A 51 0.41 4.28 -3.25
N LEU A 52 0.45 2.94 -3.18
CA LEU A 52 -0.68 2.06 -3.45
C LEU A 52 -1.34 1.71 -2.11
N SER A 53 -2.45 2.37 -1.75
CA SER A 53 -3.11 2.08 -0.47
C SER A 53 -3.59 0.62 -0.42
N ILE A 54 -3.09 -0.12 0.57
CA ILE A 54 -3.51 -1.48 0.91
C ILE A 54 -4.47 -1.50 2.11
N ASP A 55 -4.92 -0.34 2.59
CA ASP A 55 -5.70 -0.20 3.82
C ASP A 55 -7.03 -0.94 3.72
N LYS A 56 -7.64 -0.97 2.54
CA LYS A 56 -8.86 -1.75 2.30
C LYS A 56 -8.61 -3.25 2.44
N ALA A 57 -7.48 -3.75 1.94
CA ALA A 57 -7.12 -5.16 2.08
C ALA A 57 -6.84 -5.52 3.55
N ARG A 58 -6.19 -4.62 4.29
CA ARG A 58 -6.01 -4.76 5.75
C ARG A 58 -7.34 -4.83 6.47
N HIS A 59 -8.22 -3.87 6.21
CA HIS A 59 -9.49 -3.73 6.91
C HIS A 59 -10.47 -4.88 6.60
N VAL A 60 -10.64 -5.22 5.33
CA VAL A 60 -11.67 -6.17 4.89
C VAL A 60 -11.16 -7.61 4.92
N LEU A 61 -9.95 -7.86 4.41
CA LEU A 61 -9.41 -9.22 4.29
C LEU A 61 -8.51 -9.62 5.49
N GLY A 62 -8.23 -8.69 6.40
CA GLY A 62 -7.20 -8.88 7.43
C GLY A 62 -5.81 -9.07 6.82
N TYR A 63 -5.57 -8.60 5.59
CA TYR A 63 -4.28 -8.78 4.91
C TYR A 63 -3.18 -8.00 5.64
N GLU A 64 -2.02 -8.61 5.85
CA GLU A 64 -0.81 -7.90 6.26
C GLU A 64 0.35 -8.50 5.43
N PRO A 65 1.20 -7.69 4.79
CA PRO A 65 2.38 -8.20 4.11
C PRO A 65 3.29 -8.98 5.08
N GLU A 66 3.56 -10.24 4.79
CA GLU A 66 4.42 -11.10 5.61
C GLU A 66 5.91 -10.93 5.28
N PHE A 67 6.21 -10.33 4.14
CA PHE A 67 7.57 -10.11 3.64
C PHE A 67 7.77 -8.65 3.26
N ASN A 68 8.94 -8.10 3.58
CA ASN A 68 9.32 -6.75 3.20
C ASN A 68 10.57 -6.79 2.33
N PHE A 69 10.41 -6.46 1.04
CA PHE A 69 11.47 -6.47 0.05
C PHE A 69 12.09 -5.08 -0.21
N GLY A 70 11.53 -4.02 0.37
CA GLY A 70 12.03 -2.64 0.21
C GLY A 70 13.16 -2.27 1.17
N ARG A 71 13.52 -3.19 2.07
CA ARG A 71 14.58 -3.03 3.07
C ARG A 71 15.84 -3.75 2.58
N ILE A 72 16.59 -3.08 1.71
CA ILE A 72 17.97 -3.47 1.34
C ILE A 72 18.90 -2.87 2.40
#